data_AF-A0A9P0G9M4-F1
#
_entry.id   AF-A0A9P0G9M4-F1
#
_cell.length_a   1.000
_cell.length_b   1.000
_cell.length_c   1.000
_cell.angle_alpha   90.00
_cell.angle_beta   90.00
_cell.angle_gamma   90.00
#
_symmetry.space_group_name_H-M   'P 1'
#
loop_
_entity.id
_entity.type
_entity.pdbx_description
1 polymer ?
#
loop_
_entity_poly.entity_id
_entity_poly.type
_entity_poly.pdbx_seq_one_letter_code
_entity_poly.pdbx_strand_id
1 'polypeptide(L)'
;MINLQGRRTFVYTFNCILDSLYSEIRKRECEYSDLHNRFGFLENIKTLEASDITKCARELLSAYPKDLEPVVVDECLHLKSFLLNNSENDNIKTSMTEISKVLYNFDMVDVYINIAIALRMVLSSPATNYSAERSFSILRRVKNYLRSTTTTD
;
A
#
# COMPACT_ATOMS: atom_id res chain seq x y z
N MET A 1 -5.12 -51.84 5.56
CA MET A 1 -4.04 -51.06 4.90
C MET A 1 -4.53 -49.71 4.31
N ILE A 2 -5.70 -49.19 4.69
CA ILE A 2 -6.35 -48.03 4.03
C ILE A 2 -6.14 -46.70 4.81
N ASN A 3 -5.78 -46.76 6.10
CA ASN A 3 -5.74 -45.60 7.00
C ASN A 3 -4.49 -44.70 6.81
N LEU A 4 -3.40 -45.23 6.23
CA LEU A 4 -2.14 -44.49 6.04
C LEU A 4 -2.18 -43.54 4.83
N GLN A 5 -3.00 -43.84 3.81
CA GLN A 5 -3.11 -43.01 2.61
C GLN A 5 -3.76 -41.65 2.95
N GLY A 6 -4.88 -41.67 3.67
CA GLY A 6 -5.61 -40.46 4.06
C GLY A 6 -4.83 -39.51 4.98
N ARG A 7 -4.05 -40.05 5.93
CA ARG A 7 -3.16 -39.24 6.78
C ARG A 7 -2.05 -38.55 5.98
N ARG A 8 -1.43 -39.24 5.03
CA ARG A 8 -0.40 -38.64 4.16
C ARG A 8 -0.98 -37.58 3.23
N THR A 9 -2.16 -37.83 2.65
CA THR A 9 -2.86 -36.83 1.83
C THR A 9 -3.23 -35.60 2.63
N PHE A 10 -3.73 -35.75 3.86
CA PHE A 10 -4.03 -34.62 4.74
C PHE A 10 -2.79 -33.76 5.02
N VAL A 11 -1.69 -34.38 5.46
CA VAL A 11 -0.42 -33.67 5.74
C VAL A 11 0.11 -32.97 4.49
N TYR A 12 0.05 -33.62 3.32
CA TYR A 12 0.48 -33.01 2.06
C TYR A 12 -0.41 -31.82 1.69
N THR A 13 -1.74 -31.96 1.75
CA THR A 13 -2.67 -30.86 1.45
C THR A 13 -2.51 -29.69 2.41
N PHE A 14 -2.28 -29.96 3.70
CA PHE A 14 -2.06 -28.93 4.70
C PHE A 14 -0.75 -28.16 4.44
N ASN A 15 0.34 -28.87 4.13
CA ASN A 15 1.61 -28.24 3.79
C ASN A 15 1.51 -27.41 2.50
N CYS A 16 0.81 -27.89 1.47
CA CYS A 16 0.57 -27.09 0.26
C CYS A 16 -0.21 -25.80 0.55
N ILE A 17 -1.17 -25.83 1.48
CA ILE A 17 -1.91 -24.63 1.90
C ILE A 17 -0.97 -23.67 2.65
N LEU A 18 -0.13 -24.17 3.56
CA LEU A 18 0.84 -23.35 4.28
C LEU A 18 1.87 -22.72 3.35
N ASP A 19 2.42 -23.49 2.41
CA ASP A 19 3.39 -22.98 1.42
C ASP A 19 2.76 -21.89 0.55
N SER A 20 1.50 -22.10 0.12
CA SER A 20 0.76 -21.09 -0.64
C SER A 20 0.52 -19.83 0.18
N LEU A 21 0.11 -19.97 1.45
CA LEU A 21 -0.10 -18.84 2.35
C LEU A 21 1.20 -18.07 2.58
N TYR A 22 2.29 -18.78 2.85
CA TYR A 22 3.60 -18.19 3.05
C TYR A 22 4.06 -17.43 1.80
N SER A 23 3.92 -18.04 0.62
CA SER A 23 4.27 -17.39 -0.65
C SER A 23 3.48 -16.10 -0.89
N GLU A 24 2.18 -16.09 -0.61
CA GLU A 24 1.34 -14.89 -0.77
C GLU A 24 1.69 -13.80 0.25
N ILE A 25 1.96 -14.16 1.51
CA ILE A 25 2.41 -13.20 2.53
C ILE A 25 3.76 -12.59 2.12
N ARG A 26 4.71 -13.41 1.69
CA ARG A 26 6.02 -12.94 1.21
C ARG A 26 5.90 -12.00 0.02
N LYS A 27 5.03 -12.34 -0.93
CA LYS A 27 4.76 -11.47 -2.08
C LYS A 27 4.26 -10.10 -1.64
N ARG A 28 3.28 -10.05 -0.73
CA ARG A 28 2.76 -8.78 -0.18
C ARG A 28 3.81 -8.00 0.62
N GLU A 29 4.65 -8.70 1.39
CA GLU A 29 5.75 -8.09 2.13
C GLU A 29 6.70 -7.34 1.18
N CYS A 30 7.10 -7.98 0.07
CA CYS A 30 7.93 -7.35 -0.96
C CYS A 30 7.23 -6.13 -1.59
N GLU A 31 5.97 -6.27 -2.00
CA GLU A 31 5.19 -5.18 -2.61
C GLU A 31 5.03 -3.98 -1.65
N TYR A 32 4.75 -4.23 -0.36
CA TYR A 32 4.65 -3.18 0.64
C TYR A 32 6.00 -2.57 1.00
N SER A 33 7.08 -3.34 0.95
CA SER A 33 8.43 -2.80 1.11
C SER A 33 8.77 -1.85 -0.04
N ASP A 34 8.43 -2.19 -1.28
CA ASP A 34 8.61 -1.30 -2.44
C ASP A 34 7.78 -0.03 -2.33
N LEU A 35 6.54 -0.14 -1.85
CA LEU A 35 5.67 1.00 -1.58
C LEU A 35 6.27 1.89 -0.49
N HIS A 36 6.75 1.30 0.61
CA HIS A 36 7.42 2.04 1.68
C HIS A 36 8.70 2.71 1.20
N ASN A 37 9.48 2.08 0.31
CA ASN A 37 10.68 2.70 -0.26
C ASN A 37 10.35 3.96 -1.08
N ARG A 38 9.19 3.99 -1.75
CA ARG A 38 8.77 5.14 -2.58
C ARG A 38 8.12 6.26 -1.76
N PHE A 39 7.27 5.91 -0.79
CA PHE A 39 6.45 6.89 -0.05
C PHE A 39 6.94 7.15 1.38
N GLY A 40 7.82 6.31 1.92
CA GLY A 40 8.26 6.31 3.32
C GLY A 40 9.01 7.56 3.74
N PHE A 41 9.56 8.33 2.79
CA PHE A 41 10.17 9.62 3.09
C PHE A 41 9.17 10.62 3.70
N LEU A 42 7.87 10.51 3.37
CA LEU A 42 6.81 11.36 3.92
C LEU A 42 6.70 11.22 5.45
N GLU A 43 6.95 10.03 6.00
CA GLU A 43 6.91 9.82 7.46
C GLU A 43 8.06 10.51 8.21
N ASN A 44 9.18 10.69 7.51
CA ASN A 44 10.40 11.31 8.02
C ASN A 44 10.57 12.75 7.51
N ILE A 45 9.52 13.36 6.96
CA ILE A 45 9.61 14.65 6.29
C ILE A 45 10.10 15.79 7.21
N LYS A 46 9.86 15.69 8.52
CA LYS A 46 10.36 16.64 9.51
C LYS A 46 11.87 16.55 9.72
N THR A 47 12.43 15.34 9.67
CA THR A 47 13.83 15.06 10.00
C THR A 47 14.75 15.07 8.78
N LEU A 48 14.24 14.74 7.60
CA LEU A 48 15.02 14.72 6.36
C LEU A 48 15.46 16.10 5.90
N GLU A 49 16.63 16.20 5.28
CA GLU A 49 17.10 17.45 4.67
C GLU A 49 16.27 17.81 3.42
N ALA A 50 16.26 19.10 3.07
CA ALA A 50 15.53 19.58 1.89
C ALA A 50 16.05 18.95 0.58
N SER A 51 17.37 18.71 0.49
CA SER A 51 18.03 18.02 -0.62
C SER A 51 17.48 16.60 -0.81
N ASP A 52 17.37 15.83 0.28
CA ASP A 52 16.88 14.46 0.26
C ASP A 52 15.39 14.40 -0.09
N ILE A 53 14.57 15.29 0.49
CA ILE A 53 13.14 15.41 0.15
C ILE A 53 12.96 15.68 -1.33
N THR A 54 13.76 16.59 -1.88
CA THR A 54 13.70 16.94 -3.30
C THR A 54 14.05 15.73 -4.17
N LYS A 55 15.05 14.94 -3.79
CA LYS A 55 15.44 13.71 -4.50
C LYS A 55 14.31 12.68 -4.46
N CYS A 56 13.79 12.36 -3.28
CA CYS A 56 12.72 11.39 -3.11
C CYS A 56 11.43 11.82 -3.83
N ALA A 57 11.07 13.11 -3.77
CA ALA A 57 9.90 13.63 -4.48
C ALA A 57 10.05 13.53 -6.01
N ARG A 58 11.25 13.75 -6.55
CA ARG A 58 11.52 13.53 -7.99
C ARG A 58 11.47 12.07 -8.38
N GLU A 59 11.99 11.17 -7.55
CA GLU A 59 11.87 9.73 -7.75
C GLU A 59 10.39 9.30 -7.75
N LEU A 60 9.59 9.83 -6.83
CA LEU A 60 8.15 9.61 -6.77
C LEU A 60 7.43 10.13 -8.03
N LEU A 61 7.75 11.34 -8.47
CA LEU A 61 7.21 11.92 -9.71
C LEU A 61 7.55 11.04 -10.93
N SER A 62 8.78 10.55 -11.01
CA SER A 62 9.22 9.66 -12.10
C SER A 62 8.49 8.32 -12.11
N ALA A 63 8.06 7.86 -10.93
CA ALA A 63 7.28 6.64 -10.78
C ALA A 63 5.80 6.82 -11.18
N TYR A 64 5.24 8.01 -10.95
CA TYR A 64 3.82 8.31 -11.18
C TYR A 64 3.61 9.60 -12.01
N PRO A 65 4.17 9.69 -13.23
CA PRO A 65 4.16 10.92 -14.02
C PRO A 65 2.76 11.29 -14.57
N LYS A 66 1.79 10.38 -14.50
CA LYS A 66 0.41 10.61 -14.93
C LYS A 66 -0.49 11.11 -13.80
N ASP A 67 -0.09 10.87 -12.56
CA ASP A 67 -0.91 11.11 -11.38
C ASP A 67 -0.37 12.26 -10.52
N LEU A 68 0.91 12.60 -10.68
CA LEU A 68 1.59 13.66 -9.94
C LEU A 68 2.15 14.71 -10.89
N GLU A 69 2.05 15.98 -10.47
CA GLU A 69 2.63 17.11 -11.17
C GLU A 69 4.00 17.49 -10.57
N PRO A 70 4.88 18.15 -11.35
CA PRO A 70 6.20 18.59 -10.86
C PRO A 70 6.17 19.45 -9.60
N VAL A 71 5.05 20.15 -9.36
CA VAL A 71 4.79 20.98 -8.19
C VAL A 71 4.85 20.17 -6.88
N VAL A 72 4.72 18.84 -6.94
CA VAL A 72 4.83 17.94 -5.76
C VAL A 72 6.13 18.14 -4.98
N VAL A 73 7.22 18.51 -5.65
CA VAL A 73 8.52 18.75 -5.00
C VAL A 73 8.44 19.96 -4.06
N ASP A 74 7.85 21.06 -4.55
CA ASP A 74 7.67 22.29 -3.77
C ASP A 74 6.62 22.09 -2.67
N GLU A 75 5.54 21.36 -2.96
CA GLU A 75 4.54 20.97 -1.96
C GLU A 75 5.19 20.21 -0.80
N CYS A 76 6.09 19.25 -1.07
CA CYS A 76 6.77 18.49 -0.02
C CYS A 76 7.67 19.38 0.86
N LEU A 77 8.39 20.34 0.26
CA LEU A 77 9.22 21.28 1.01
C LEU A 77 8.38 22.24 1.86
N HIS A 78 7.25 22.70 1.32
CA HIS A 78 6.32 23.54 2.05
C HIS A 78 5.65 22.76 3.19
N LEU A 79 5.24 21.50 2.94
CA LEU A 79 4.67 20.62 3.96
C LEU A 79 5.64 20.41 5.12
N LYS A 80 6.94 20.22 4.86
CA LYS A 80 7.95 20.13 5.92
C LYS A 80 7.89 21.36 6.83
N SER A 81 7.97 22.56 6.24
CA SER A 81 7.96 23.82 6.98
C SER A 81 6.67 23.99 7.77
N PHE A 82 5.53 23.66 7.16
CA PHE A 82 4.23 23.70 7.80
C PHE A 82 4.15 22.75 9.00
N LEU A 83 4.63 21.52 8.87
CA LEU A 83 4.59 20.52 9.92
C LEU A 83 5.52 20.86 11.09
N LEU A 84 6.68 21.47 10.84
CA LEU A 84 7.58 21.95 11.90
C LEU A 84 6.94 23.10 12.69
N ASN A 85 6.31 24.05 11.99
CA ASN A 85 5.70 25.22 12.65
C ASN A 85 4.44 24.89 13.45
N ASN A 86 3.70 23.84 13.08
CA ASN A 86 2.41 23.48 13.69
C ASN A 86 2.48 22.28 14.63
N SER A 87 3.65 21.66 14.83
CA SER A 87 3.78 20.52 15.74
C SER A 87 4.62 20.88 16.96
N GLU A 88 4.08 20.67 18.16
CA GLU A 88 4.81 20.88 19.42
C GLU A 88 5.93 19.84 19.66
N ASN A 89 6.04 18.80 18.82
CA ASN A 89 7.01 17.71 18.94
C ASN A 89 7.84 17.57 17.66
N ASP A 90 9.01 18.21 17.64
CA ASP A 90 9.93 18.26 16.49
C ASP A 90 10.57 16.92 16.11
N ASN A 91 10.52 15.90 16.98
CA ASN A 91 11.33 14.68 16.85
C ASN A 91 10.55 13.37 16.61
N ILE A 92 9.25 13.43 16.28
CA ILE A 92 8.43 12.23 16.12
C ILE A 92 8.13 11.98 14.64
N LYS A 93 8.43 10.76 14.17
CA LYS A 93 7.96 10.24 12.86
C LYS A 93 6.47 10.48 12.76
N THR A 94 6.04 11.20 11.72
CA THR A 94 4.62 11.49 11.54
C THR A 94 4.03 10.39 10.68
N SER A 95 3.04 9.66 11.20
CA SER A 95 2.41 8.60 10.40
C SER A 95 1.76 9.20 9.15
N MET A 96 1.78 8.51 8.01
CA MET A 96 1.06 8.96 6.81
C MET A 96 -0.42 9.24 7.09
N THR A 97 -1.03 8.50 8.03
CA THR A 97 -2.41 8.74 8.47
C THR A 97 -2.57 10.05 9.24
N GLU A 98 -1.56 10.46 10.02
CA GLU A 98 -1.55 11.73 10.74
C GLU A 98 -1.38 12.88 9.77
N ILE A 99 -0.48 12.77 8.79
CA ILE A 99 -0.31 13.79 7.74
C ILE A 99 -1.64 13.98 7.00
N SER A 100 -2.32 12.89 6.65
CA SER A 100 -3.64 12.97 6.02
C SER A 100 -4.66 13.65 6.92
N LYS A 101 -4.73 13.32 8.21
CA LYS A 101 -5.64 13.98 9.16
C LYS A 101 -5.36 15.47 9.30
N VAL A 102 -4.08 15.85 9.37
CA VAL A 102 -3.66 17.26 9.43
C VAL A 102 -4.16 18.00 8.18
N LEU A 103 -3.98 17.44 6.99
CA LEU A 103 -4.46 18.05 5.75
C LEU A 103 -5.97 18.28 5.77
N TYR A 104 -6.76 17.32 6.24
CA TYR A 104 -8.22 17.46 6.35
C TYR A 104 -8.65 18.42 7.46
N ASN A 105 -8.00 18.38 8.62
CA ASN A 105 -8.37 19.21 9.77
C ASN A 105 -8.08 20.70 9.54
N PHE A 106 -7.03 21.02 8.78
CA PHE A 106 -6.68 22.40 8.42
C PHE A 106 -7.27 22.86 7.08
N ASP A 107 -8.10 22.04 6.44
CA ASP A 107 -8.68 22.31 5.11
C ASP A 107 -7.63 22.63 4.03
N MET A 108 -6.51 21.93 4.10
CA MET A 108 -5.32 22.14 3.25
C MET A 108 -5.26 21.16 2.06
N VAL A 109 -6.29 20.35 1.87
CA VAL A 109 -6.32 19.34 0.79
C VAL A 109 -6.20 19.99 -0.58
N ASP A 110 -6.84 21.16 -0.77
CA ASP A 110 -6.79 21.92 -2.02
C ASP A 110 -5.46 22.64 -2.24
N VAL A 111 -4.67 22.83 -1.18
CA VAL A 111 -3.33 23.44 -1.25
C VAL A 111 -2.27 22.38 -1.59
N TYR A 112 -2.41 21.16 -1.04
CA TYR A 112 -1.46 20.07 -1.25
C TYR A 112 -2.09 18.92 -2.03
N ILE A 113 -2.58 19.21 -3.23
CA ILE A 113 -3.32 18.26 -4.05
C ILE A 113 -2.45 17.05 -4.40
N ASN A 114 -1.19 17.26 -4.79
CA ASN A 114 -0.29 16.18 -5.18
C ASN A 114 0.07 15.29 -3.98
N ILE A 115 0.31 15.88 -2.81
CA ILE A 115 0.52 15.12 -1.57
C ILE A 115 -0.75 14.36 -1.18
N ALA A 116 -1.93 14.97 -1.28
CA ALA A 116 -3.19 14.30 -0.99
C ALA A 116 -3.46 13.12 -1.93
N ILE A 117 -3.06 13.23 -3.21
CA ILE A 117 -3.07 12.12 -4.17
C ILE A 117 -2.08 11.02 -3.71
N ALA A 118 -0.83 11.37 -3.43
CA ALA A 118 0.20 10.44 -2.99
C ALA A 118 -0.21 9.68 -1.71
N LEU A 119 -0.77 10.39 -0.72
CA LEU A 119 -1.29 9.80 0.51
C LEU A 119 -2.46 8.86 0.26
N ARG A 120 -3.38 9.21 -0.65
CA ARG A 120 -4.46 8.31 -1.05
C ARG A 120 -3.94 7.05 -1.72
N MET A 121 -2.93 7.15 -2.60
CA MET A 121 -2.32 5.97 -3.23
C MET A 121 -1.77 5.00 -2.19
N VAL A 122 -0.93 5.49 -1.26
CA VAL A 122 -0.29 4.62 -0.25
C VAL A 122 -1.32 4.06 0.75
N LEU A 123 -2.25 4.88 1.24
CA LEU A 123 -3.23 4.45 2.26
C LEU A 123 -4.32 3.53 1.68
N SER A 124 -4.65 3.63 0.39
CA SER A 124 -5.65 2.77 -0.26
C SER A 124 -5.08 1.48 -0.87
N SER A 125 -3.76 1.37 -1.02
CA SER A 125 -3.10 0.19 -1.59
C SER A 125 -3.45 -1.12 -0.85
N PRO A 126 -3.36 -1.19 0.50
CA PRO A 126 -3.73 -2.41 1.23
C PRO A 126 -5.23 -2.75 1.11
N ALA A 127 -6.10 -1.73 1.13
CA ALA A 127 -7.54 -1.90 1.02
C ALA A 127 -7.95 -2.45 -0.36
N THR A 128 -7.30 -1.96 -1.42
CA THR A 128 -7.54 -2.39 -2.80
C THR A 128 -7.10 -3.84 -3.00
N ASN A 129 -5.93 -4.22 -2.46
CA ASN A 129 -5.42 -5.59 -2.55
C ASN A 129 -6.40 -6.61 -1.94
N TYR A 130 -6.89 -6.35 -0.73
CA TYR A 130 -7.86 -7.23 -0.08
C TYR A 130 -9.19 -7.33 -0.86
N SER A 131 -9.72 -6.20 -1.32
CA SER A 131 -10.97 -6.16 -2.10
C SER A 131 -10.86 -6.90 -3.42
N ALA A 132 -9.73 -6.74 -4.13
CA ALA A 132 -9.46 -7.43 -5.38
C ALA A 132 -9.39 -8.95 -5.18
N GLU A 133 -8.64 -9.43 -4.19
CA GLU A 133 -8.55 -10.85 -3.87
C GLU A 133 -9.90 -11.47 -3.53
N ARG A 134 -10.68 -10.78 -2.70
CA ARG A 134 -12.05 -11.19 -2.37
C ARG A 134 -12.90 -11.30 -3.63
N SER A 135 -12.86 -10.29 -4.50
CA SER A 135 -13.64 -10.25 -5.73
C SER A 135 -13.23 -11.36 -6.70
N PHE A 136 -11.93 -11.59 -6.89
CA PHE A 136 -11.43 -12.68 -7.73
C PHE A 136 -11.74 -14.06 -7.16
N SER A 137 -11.73 -14.22 -5.83
CA SER A 137 -12.15 -15.47 -5.17
C SER A 137 -13.62 -15.78 -5.45
N ILE A 138 -14.51 -14.78 -5.38
CA ILE A 138 -15.92 -14.93 -5.75
C ILE A 138 -16.07 -15.27 -7.23
N LEU A 139 -15.41 -14.55 -8.13
CA LEU A 139 -15.45 -14.83 -9.57
C LEU A 139 -14.96 -16.25 -9.90
N ARG A 140 -13.90 -16.72 -9.22
CA ARG A 140 -13.40 -18.09 -9.37
C ARG A 140 -14.43 -19.12 -8.93
N ARG A 141 -15.15 -18.88 -7.84
CA ARG A 141 -16.25 -19.76 -7.38
C ARG A 141 -17.40 -19.81 -8.39
N VAL A 142 -17.86 -18.66 -8.88
CA VAL A 142 -18.92 -18.58 -9.90
C VAL A 142 -18.52 -19.32 -11.17
N LYS A 143 -17.30 -19.10 -11.67
CA LYS A 143 -16.78 -19.78 -12.87
C LYS A 143 -16.72 -21.30 -12.69
N ASN A 144 -16.26 -21.77 -11.53
CA ASN A 144 -16.17 -23.21 -11.25
C ASN A 144 -17.55 -23.85 -11.17
N TYR A 145 -18.51 -23.19 -10.53
CA TYR A 145 -19.90 -23.64 -10.47
C TYR A 145 -20.48 -23.82 -11.88
N LEU A 146 -20.36 -22.80 -12.74
CA LEU A 146 -20.85 -22.86 -14.12
C LEU A 146 -20.20 -23.99 -14.93
N ARG A 147 -18.89 -24.21 -14.80
CA ARG A 147 -18.20 -25.31 -15.48
C ARG A 147 -18.70 -26.67 -15.02
N SER A 148 -18.97 -26.84 -13.72
CA SER A 148 -19.48 -28.09 -13.17
C SER A 148 -20.90 -28.40 -13.60
N THR A 149 -21.74 -27.37 -13.82
CA THR A 149 -23.13 -27.58 -14.26
C THR A 149 -23.23 -27.84 -15.77
N THR A 150 -22.32 -27.29 -16.59
CA THR A 150 -22.31 -27.52 -18.05
C THR A 150 -21.79 -28.91 -18.49
N THR A 151 -21.15 -29.66 -17.60
CA THR A 151 -20.67 -31.03 -17.89
C THR A 151 -21.70 -32.12 -17.59
N THR A 152 -22.95 -31.75 -17.29
CA THR A 152 -24.01 -32.67 -16.86
C THR A 152 -25.08 -32.96 -17.92
N ASP A 153 -24.82 -32.60 -19.19
CA ASP A 153 -25.63 -32.98 -20.36
C ASP A 153 -24.80 -33.80 -21.37
#